data_AF-A0A1E7J6U5-F1
#
_entry.id   AF-A0A1E7J6U5-F1
#
_cell.length_a   1.000
_cell.length_b   1.000
_cell.length_c   1.000
_cell.angle_alpha   90.00
_cell.angle_beta   90.00
_cell.angle_gamma   90.00
#
_symmetry.space_group_name_H-M   'P 1'
#
loop_
_entity.id
_entity.type
_entity.pdbx_description
1 polymer ?
#
loop_
_entity_poly.entity_id
_entity_poly.type
_entity_poly.pdbx_seq_one_letter_code
_entity_poly.pdbx_strand_id
1 'polypeptide(L)'
;METAYQIFEYLPLKYKNPSDTDYFSFLAHSVEQNYIAKNYHFAVVALHMIYMGIVYHYIYGIFRADKKRFEYVLIGFHDRLQVKELDNISWHSFANENESTIFQFYRAVGIPNDQIGNLKAPVKKRNDILHTNGIYLTSEEDFEERAQTYLQNLERIHEVCLVEFRKLFLRFLDEIKIDVESKEEAGQYIQEDFIQEFGINSTTIRSLSRIDESEYPEDKKYFHSALQERAETED
;
A
#
# COMPACT_ATOMS: atom_id res chain seq x y z
N MET A 1 -16.72 -7.98 -8.93
CA MET A 1 -16.20 -6.61 -9.25
C MET A 1 -16.20 -5.69 -8.02
N GLU A 2 -17.26 -5.67 -7.21
CA GLU A 2 -17.35 -4.85 -6.00
C GLU A 2 -16.11 -4.97 -5.09
N THR A 3 -15.65 -6.19 -4.83
CA THR A 3 -14.43 -6.47 -4.07
C THR A 3 -13.16 -5.88 -4.70
N ALA A 4 -13.10 -5.77 -6.03
CA ALA A 4 -11.98 -5.11 -6.69
C ALA A 4 -11.94 -3.60 -6.40
N TYR A 5 -13.10 -2.94 -6.35
CA TYR A 5 -13.16 -1.52 -5.96
C TYR A 5 -12.73 -1.32 -4.50
N GLN A 6 -13.10 -2.22 -3.60
CA GLN A 6 -12.60 -2.21 -2.21
C GLN A 6 -11.08 -2.37 -2.13
N ILE A 7 -10.47 -3.19 -3.00
CA ILE A 7 -9.00 -3.29 -3.11
C ILE A 7 -8.40 -1.95 -3.56
N PHE A 8 -9.06 -1.21 -4.45
CA PHE A 8 -8.53 0.06 -4.95
C PHE A 8 -8.47 1.14 -3.87
N GLU A 9 -9.27 1.06 -2.82
CA GLU A 9 -9.16 1.95 -1.64
C GLU A 9 -7.80 1.85 -0.93
N TYR A 10 -7.06 0.75 -1.14
CA TYR A 10 -5.73 0.58 -0.58
C TYR A 10 -4.61 1.17 -1.44
N LEU A 11 -4.92 1.70 -2.63
CA LEU A 11 -3.96 2.44 -3.44
C LEU A 11 -3.65 3.80 -2.82
N PRO A 12 -2.42 4.32 -3.00
CA PRO A 12 -2.09 5.69 -2.63
C PRO A 12 -3.08 6.71 -3.18
N LEU A 13 -3.49 7.66 -2.33
CA LEU A 13 -4.35 8.79 -2.73
C LEU A 13 -3.64 9.72 -3.71
N LYS A 14 -2.32 9.86 -3.56
CA LYS A 14 -1.46 10.64 -4.45
C LYS A 14 -0.11 9.95 -4.58
N TYR A 15 0.41 9.91 -5.80
CA TYR A 15 1.72 9.34 -6.09
C TYR A 15 2.76 10.45 -6.25
N LYS A 16 3.99 10.18 -5.79
CA LYS A 16 5.13 11.08 -5.98
C LYS A 16 5.45 11.31 -7.45
N ASN A 17 5.39 10.25 -8.26
CA ASN A 17 5.63 10.30 -9.70
C ASN A 17 4.31 10.27 -10.46
N PRO A 18 3.99 11.27 -11.30
CA PRO A 18 2.76 11.29 -12.11
C PRO A 18 2.56 10.04 -12.97
N SER A 19 3.62 9.41 -13.48
CA SER A 19 3.50 8.19 -14.29
C SER A 19 2.92 7.01 -13.52
N ASP A 20 3.05 7.00 -12.18
CA ASP A 20 2.48 5.94 -11.33
C ASP A 20 0.96 6.07 -11.26
N THR A 21 0.44 7.30 -11.21
CA THR A 21 -1.01 7.57 -11.31
C THR A 21 -1.57 7.02 -12.62
N ASP A 22 -0.90 7.31 -13.74
CA ASP A 22 -1.31 6.82 -15.07
C ASP A 22 -1.27 5.28 -15.13
N TYR A 23 -0.22 4.67 -14.55
CA TYR A 23 -0.06 3.22 -14.51
C TYR A 23 -1.19 2.54 -13.73
N PHE A 24 -1.48 2.96 -12.49
CA PHE A 24 -2.53 2.35 -11.70
C PHE A 24 -3.94 2.66 -12.24
N SER A 25 -4.15 3.84 -12.83
CA SER A 25 -5.39 4.17 -13.53
C SER A 25 -5.61 3.26 -14.74
N PHE A 26 -4.56 3.01 -15.53
CA PHE A 26 -4.59 2.05 -16.63
C PHE A 26 -4.91 0.64 -16.14
N LEU A 27 -4.29 0.19 -15.04
CA LEU A 27 -4.57 -1.13 -14.46
C LEU A 27 -6.01 -1.25 -13.98
N ALA A 28 -6.53 -0.27 -13.25
CA ALA A 28 -7.89 -0.27 -12.74
C ALA A 28 -8.90 -0.31 -13.90
N HIS A 29 -8.67 0.51 -14.93
CA HIS A 29 -9.46 0.48 -16.16
C HIS A 29 -9.36 -0.88 -16.86
N SER A 30 -8.18 -1.49 -16.92
CA SER A 30 -7.97 -2.82 -17.50
C SER A 30 -8.74 -3.90 -16.74
N VAL A 31 -8.79 -3.85 -15.40
CA VAL A 31 -9.64 -4.76 -14.60
C VAL A 31 -11.10 -4.62 -15.02
N GLU A 32 -11.61 -3.39 -15.03
CA GLU A 32 -13.02 -3.10 -15.33
C GLU A 32 -13.41 -3.53 -16.74
N GLN A 33 -12.67 -3.11 -17.77
CA GLN A 33 -13.00 -3.42 -19.16
C GLN A 33 -12.94 -4.93 -19.42
N ASN A 34 -11.95 -5.63 -18.86
CA ASN A 34 -11.87 -7.08 -19.02
C ASN A 34 -12.97 -7.80 -18.23
N TYR A 35 -13.38 -7.30 -17.06
CA TYR A 35 -14.50 -7.86 -16.32
C TYR A 35 -15.81 -7.72 -17.12
N ILE A 36 -16.10 -6.52 -17.65
CA ILE A 36 -17.29 -6.24 -18.47
C ILE A 36 -17.32 -7.12 -19.72
N ALA A 37 -16.15 -7.27 -20.37
CA ALA A 37 -16.00 -8.14 -21.54
C ALA A 37 -16.02 -9.64 -21.21
N LYS A 38 -16.15 -10.03 -19.93
CA LYS A 38 -16.06 -11.41 -19.42
C LYS A 38 -14.72 -12.09 -19.68
N ASN A 39 -13.69 -11.28 -19.92
CA ASN A 39 -12.29 -11.67 -20.03
C ASN A 39 -11.65 -11.76 -18.63
N TYR A 40 -12.27 -12.51 -17.71
CA TYR A 40 -11.90 -12.50 -16.30
C TYR A 40 -10.43 -12.89 -16.05
N HIS A 41 -9.87 -13.74 -16.91
CA HIS A 41 -8.45 -14.11 -16.88
C HIS A 41 -7.52 -12.87 -16.94
N PHE A 42 -7.77 -11.96 -17.89
CA PHE A 42 -6.99 -10.72 -18.02
C PHE A 42 -7.31 -9.73 -16.90
N ALA A 43 -8.56 -9.70 -16.42
CA ALA A 43 -8.94 -8.89 -15.27
C ALA A 43 -8.17 -9.33 -14.00
N VAL A 44 -8.03 -10.63 -13.74
CA VAL A 44 -7.24 -11.15 -12.61
C VAL A 44 -5.77 -10.75 -12.71
N VAL A 45 -5.18 -10.77 -13.90
CA VAL A 45 -3.79 -10.36 -14.11
C VAL A 45 -3.59 -8.88 -13.78
N ALA A 46 -4.49 -8.01 -14.26
CA ALA A 46 -4.44 -6.58 -13.92
C ALA A 46 -4.66 -6.34 -12.42
N LEU A 47 -5.62 -7.03 -11.81
CA LEU A 47 -5.90 -6.92 -10.37
C LEU A 47 -4.72 -7.40 -9.53
N HIS A 48 -4.00 -8.43 -9.97
CA HIS A 48 -2.80 -8.91 -9.31
C HIS A 48 -1.67 -7.88 -9.33
N MET A 49 -1.49 -7.15 -10.44
CA MET A 49 -0.50 -6.06 -10.51
C MET A 49 -0.85 -4.93 -9.53
N ILE A 50 -2.13 -4.58 -9.42
CA ILE A 50 -2.62 -3.62 -8.41
C ILE A 50 -2.30 -4.11 -7.00
N TYR A 51 -2.66 -5.37 -6.68
CA TYR A 51 -2.39 -5.98 -5.38
C TYR A 51 -0.91 -5.94 -5.01
N MET A 52 -0.01 -6.32 -5.93
CA MET A 52 1.44 -6.27 -5.66
C MET A 52 1.94 -4.82 -5.49
N GLY A 53 1.42 -3.87 -6.28
CA GLY A 53 1.71 -2.45 -6.11
C GLY A 53 1.35 -1.95 -4.70
N ILE A 54 0.17 -2.30 -4.20
CA ILE A 54 -0.26 -1.97 -2.83
C ILE A 54 0.68 -2.61 -1.80
N VAL A 55 0.99 -3.90 -1.94
CA VAL A 55 1.94 -4.60 -1.05
C VAL A 55 3.29 -3.86 -0.98
N TYR A 56 3.82 -3.42 -2.11
CA TYR A 56 5.08 -2.67 -2.14
C TYR A 56 4.99 -1.31 -1.44
N HIS A 57 3.88 -0.59 -1.58
CA HIS A 57 3.65 0.67 -0.85
C HIS A 57 3.58 0.45 0.66
N TYR A 58 2.92 -0.62 1.12
CA TYR A 58 2.91 -0.98 2.54
C TYR A 58 4.32 -1.25 3.05
N ILE A 59 5.13 -2.02 2.31
CA ILE A 59 6.53 -2.32 2.66
C ILE A 59 7.37 -1.05 2.70
N TYR A 60 7.16 -0.15 1.74
CA TYR A 60 7.83 1.14 1.71
C TYR A 60 7.46 2.00 2.93
N GLY A 61 6.18 2.07 3.31
CA GLY A 61 5.73 2.79 4.50
C GLY A 61 6.37 2.27 5.79
N ILE A 62 6.35 0.96 6.03
CA ILE A 62 6.97 0.36 7.23
C ILE A 62 8.51 0.50 7.22
N PHE A 63 9.13 0.52 6.04
CA PHE A 63 10.55 0.84 5.87
C PHE A 63 10.86 2.26 6.32
N ARG A 64 10.09 3.25 5.86
CA ARG A 64 10.27 4.65 6.25
C ARG A 64 9.89 4.89 7.72
N ALA A 65 8.95 4.12 8.26
CA ALA A 65 8.57 4.17 9.68
C ALA A 65 9.71 3.73 10.61
N ASP A 66 10.60 2.83 10.22
CA ASP A 66 11.76 2.43 11.05
C ASP A 66 12.94 2.01 10.19
N LYS A 67 13.67 3.01 9.69
CA LYS A 67 14.82 2.81 8.80
C LYS A 67 15.88 1.91 9.43
N LYS A 68 16.12 2.04 10.74
CA LYS A 68 17.15 1.26 11.46
C LYS A 68 16.77 -0.22 11.57
N ARG A 69 15.51 -0.54 11.90
CA ARG A 69 15.05 -1.95 11.87
C ARG A 69 15.21 -2.54 10.48
N PHE A 70 14.93 -1.74 9.44
CA PHE A 70 15.01 -2.21 8.07
C PHE A 70 16.43 -2.31 7.51
N GLU A 71 17.42 -1.56 8.01
CA GLU A 71 18.83 -1.79 7.68
C GLU A 71 19.21 -3.26 7.93
N TYR A 72 18.78 -3.85 9.04
CA TYR A 72 19.03 -5.26 9.34
C TYR A 72 18.28 -6.23 8.42
N VAL A 73 17.03 -5.92 8.10
CA VAL A 73 16.23 -6.73 7.15
C VAL A 73 16.87 -6.71 5.77
N LEU A 74 17.36 -5.53 5.34
CA LEU A 74 17.93 -5.31 4.02
C LEU A 74 19.30 -5.93 3.81
N ILE A 75 20.07 -6.27 4.85
CA ILE A 75 21.32 -7.05 4.67
C ILE A 75 21.07 -8.32 3.84
N GLY A 76 19.91 -8.96 4.00
CA GLY A 76 19.54 -10.15 3.23
C GLY A 76 19.02 -9.89 1.82
N PHE A 77 18.78 -8.63 1.43
CA PHE A 77 18.07 -8.20 0.21
C PHE A 77 18.77 -7.10 -0.59
N HIS A 78 19.84 -6.50 -0.05
CA HIS A 78 20.45 -5.27 -0.57
C HIS A 78 20.83 -5.37 -2.06
N ASP A 79 21.53 -6.45 -2.43
CA ASP A 79 21.97 -6.68 -3.82
C ASP A 79 20.80 -6.88 -4.79
N ARG A 80 19.67 -7.35 -4.29
CA ARG A 80 18.51 -7.74 -5.10
C ARG A 80 17.53 -6.59 -5.34
N LEU A 81 17.48 -5.60 -4.43
CA LEU A 81 16.69 -4.37 -4.64
C LEU A 81 17.34 -3.41 -5.65
N GLN A 82 18.60 -3.65 -6.05
CA GLN A 82 19.36 -2.86 -7.04
C GLN A 82 19.50 -1.37 -6.67
N VAL A 83 19.54 -1.07 -5.38
CA VAL A 83 19.73 0.29 -4.84
C VAL A 83 21.11 0.41 -4.19
N LYS A 84 21.84 1.49 -4.49
CA LYS A 84 23.16 1.75 -3.89
C LYS A 84 23.08 2.40 -2.51
N GLU A 85 22.04 3.20 -2.28
CA GLU A 85 21.82 3.96 -1.06
C GLU A 85 20.39 3.74 -0.58
N LEU A 86 20.23 3.56 0.73
CA LEU A 86 18.93 3.29 1.35
C LEU A 86 17.95 4.45 1.19
N ASP A 87 18.45 5.68 1.10
CA ASP A 87 17.62 6.88 0.89
C ASP A 87 17.02 6.97 -0.51
N ASN A 88 17.57 6.22 -1.47
CA ASN A 88 17.06 6.16 -2.84
C ASN A 88 16.06 5.01 -3.05
N ILE A 89 15.74 4.24 -2.00
CA ILE A 89 14.69 3.23 -2.06
C ILE A 89 13.35 3.91 -2.27
N SER A 90 12.59 3.44 -3.25
CA SER A 90 11.19 3.76 -3.44
C SER A 90 10.36 2.47 -3.42
N TRP A 91 9.04 2.58 -3.43
CA TRP A 91 8.17 1.41 -3.50
C TRP A 91 8.46 0.54 -4.75
N HIS A 92 8.85 1.15 -5.87
CA HIS A 92 9.26 0.45 -7.10
C HIS A 92 10.48 -0.44 -6.91
N SER A 93 11.41 -0.07 -6.02
CA SER A 93 12.61 -0.88 -5.76
C SER A 93 12.27 -2.30 -5.31
N PHE A 94 11.12 -2.49 -4.65
CA PHE A 94 10.65 -3.80 -4.21
C PHE A 94 10.12 -4.67 -5.35
N ALA A 95 9.73 -4.09 -6.49
CA ALA A 95 9.33 -4.86 -7.67
C ALA A 95 10.50 -5.60 -8.36
N ASN A 96 11.75 -5.18 -8.09
CA ASN A 96 12.95 -5.90 -8.55
C ASN A 96 13.12 -7.26 -7.89
N GLU A 97 12.38 -7.47 -6.80
CA GLU A 97 12.51 -8.64 -5.95
C GLU A 97 11.45 -9.68 -6.29
N ASN A 98 11.76 -10.96 -6.08
CA ASN A 98 10.77 -12.00 -6.35
C ASN A 98 9.53 -11.79 -5.47
N GLU A 99 8.33 -11.76 -6.08
CA GLU A 99 7.06 -11.47 -5.41
C GLU A 99 6.80 -12.37 -4.19
N SER A 100 7.12 -13.66 -4.27
CA SER A 100 6.97 -14.56 -3.11
C SER A 100 7.96 -14.24 -1.99
N THR A 101 9.10 -13.64 -2.31
CA THR A 101 10.12 -13.28 -1.31
C THR A 101 9.74 -11.96 -0.62
N ILE A 102 9.06 -11.05 -1.30
CA ILE A 102 8.72 -9.73 -0.76
C ILE A 102 7.89 -9.79 0.53
N PHE A 103 7.01 -10.78 0.66
CA PHE A 103 6.20 -10.94 1.86
C PHE A 103 7.03 -11.18 3.13
N GLN A 104 8.29 -11.61 3.00
CA GLN A 104 9.18 -11.79 4.16
C GLN A 104 9.46 -10.48 4.91
N PHE A 105 9.33 -9.31 4.26
CA PHE A 105 9.48 -8.02 4.91
C PHE A 105 8.46 -7.81 6.03
N TYR A 106 7.26 -8.38 5.92
CA TYR A 106 6.23 -8.24 6.96
C TYR A 106 6.54 -8.98 8.26
N ARG A 107 7.58 -9.82 8.29
CA ARG A 107 8.12 -10.34 9.57
C ARG A 107 8.62 -9.21 10.46
N ALA A 108 9.09 -8.10 9.88
CA ALA A 108 9.58 -6.94 10.63
C ALA A 108 8.47 -6.25 11.45
N VAL A 109 7.22 -6.44 11.05
CA VAL A 109 6.02 -5.94 11.74
C VAL A 109 5.24 -7.06 12.44
N GLY A 110 5.85 -8.24 12.59
CA GLY A 110 5.32 -9.32 13.43
C GLY A 110 4.38 -10.31 12.73
N ILE A 111 4.28 -10.34 11.40
CA ILE A 111 3.52 -11.42 10.72
C ILE A 111 4.30 -12.75 10.86
N PRO A 112 3.69 -13.80 11.44
CA PRO A 112 4.36 -15.08 11.64
C PRO A 112 4.50 -15.89 10.35
N ASN A 113 5.40 -16.88 10.33
CA ASN A 113 5.80 -17.61 9.12
C ASN A 113 4.68 -18.37 8.41
N ASP A 114 3.76 -18.93 9.18
CA ASP A 114 2.56 -19.63 8.69
C ASP A 114 1.64 -18.66 7.93
N GLN A 115 1.42 -17.45 8.47
CA GLN A 115 0.63 -16.40 7.81
C GLN A 115 1.34 -15.83 6.58
N ILE A 116 2.67 -15.72 6.60
CA ILE A 116 3.46 -15.35 5.41
C ILE A 116 3.22 -16.33 4.26
N GLY A 117 2.99 -17.63 4.55
CA GLY A 117 2.62 -18.61 3.54
C GLY A 117 1.30 -18.27 2.83
N ASN A 118 0.30 -17.81 3.59
CA ASN A 118 -1.01 -17.42 3.06
C ASN A 118 -0.92 -16.18 2.15
N LEU A 119 -0.12 -15.18 2.54
CA LEU A 119 0.09 -13.98 1.72
C LEU A 119 0.73 -14.29 0.36
N LYS A 120 1.57 -15.34 0.28
CA LYS A 120 2.22 -15.77 -0.96
C LYS A 120 1.31 -16.61 -1.88
N ALA A 121 0.21 -17.15 -1.37
CA ALA A 121 -0.66 -18.04 -2.14
C ALA A 121 -1.20 -17.37 -3.43
N PRO A 122 -1.67 -16.10 -3.40
CA PRO A 122 -1.94 -15.28 -4.59
C PRO A 122 -0.91 -15.36 -5.72
N VAL A 123 0.37 -15.20 -5.40
CA VAL A 123 1.47 -15.18 -6.39
C VAL A 123 1.58 -16.51 -7.12
N LYS A 124 1.47 -17.62 -6.37
CA LYS A 124 1.50 -18.97 -6.94
C LYS A 124 0.28 -19.21 -7.83
N LYS A 125 -0.91 -18.90 -7.32
CA LYS A 125 -2.17 -19.05 -8.05
C LYS A 125 -2.23 -18.18 -9.32
N ARG A 126 -1.48 -17.07 -9.39
CA ARG A 126 -1.34 -16.24 -10.61
C ARG A 126 -0.45 -16.92 -11.65
N ASN A 127 0.65 -17.55 -11.23
CA ASN A 127 1.52 -18.26 -12.17
C ASN A 127 0.79 -19.40 -12.87
N ASP A 128 -0.13 -20.09 -12.18
CA ASP A 128 -0.96 -21.14 -12.75
C ASP A 128 -1.84 -20.67 -13.94
N ILE A 129 -2.24 -19.39 -13.91
CA ILE A 129 -3.03 -18.75 -14.98
C ILE A 129 -2.16 -18.47 -16.22
N LEU A 130 -0.90 -18.08 -16.02
CA LEU A 130 0.02 -17.67 -17.10
C LEU A 130 0.72 -18.84 -17.79
N HIS A 131 0.72 -20.03 -17.18
CA HIS A 131 1.27 -21.22 -17.81
C HIS A 131 0.32 -21.76 -18.88
N THR A 132 0.86 -22.01 -20.08
CA THR A 132 0.17 -22.48 -21.29
C THR A 132 -0.30 -23.94 -21.17
N ASN A 133 -1.02 -24.25 -20.09
CA ASN A 133 -1.49 -25.60 -19.77
C ASN A 133 -2.89 -25.86 -20.35
N GLY A 134 -3.48 -24.86 -21.02
CA GLY A 134 -4.70 -25.01 -21.84
C GLY A 134 -6.02 -25.16 -21.10
N ILE A 135 -6.05 -25.00 -19.77
CA ILE A 135 -7.19 -25.45 -18.94
C ILE A 135 -7.91 -24.33 -18.16
N TYR A 136 -7.35 -23.12 -18.02
CA TYR A 136 -7.89 -22.13 -17.08
C TYR A 136 -8.42 -20.85 -17.73
N LEU A 137 -9.68 -20.90 -18.19
CA LEU A 137 -10.49 -19.70 -18.37
C LEU A 137 -11.12 -19.37 -17.01
N THR A 138 -10.67 -18.29 -16.39
CA THR A 138 -11.25 -17.77 -15.14
C THR A 138 -12.73 -17.44 -15.36
N SER A 139 -13.59 -17.91 -14.46
CA SER A 139 -15.00 -17.51 -14.38
C SER A 139 -15.14 -16.22 -13.57
N GLU A 140 -16.34 -15.64 -13.55
CA GLU A 140 -16.67 -14.54 -12.64
C GLU A 140 -16.45 -14.94 -11.17
N GLU A 141 -16.84 -16.17 -10.81
CA GLU A 141 -16.67 -16.73 -9.47
C GLU A 141 -15.19 -16.89 -9.09
N ASP A 142 -14.33 -17.39 -10.00
CA ASP A 142 -12.88 -17.49 -9.74
C ASP A 142 -12.22 -16.10 -9.64
N PHE A 143 -12.67 -15.11 -10.42
CA PHE A 143 -12.24 -13.72 -10.24
C PHE A 143 -12.60 -13.22 -8.84
N GLU A 144 -13.84 -13.42 -8.42
CA GLU A 144 -14.36 -12.92 -7.15
C GLU A 144 -13.69 -13.60 -5.96
N GLU A 145 -13.47 -14.92 -5.99
CA GLU A 145 -12.74 -15.65 -4.96
C GLU A 145 -11.30 -15.11 -4.79
N ARG A 146 -10.64 -14.82 -5.92
CA ARG A 146 -9.28 -14.27 -5.93
C ARG A 146 -9.25 -12.84 -5.41
N ALA A 147 -10.18 -11.99 -5.83
CA ALA A 147 -10.34 -10.64 -5.31
C ALA A 147 -10.57 -10.68 -3.80
N GLN A 148 -11.45 -11.55 -3.30
CA GLN A 148 -11.70 -11.70 -1.87
C GLN A 148 -10.45 -12.12 -1.11
N THR A 149 -9.66 -13.03 -1.67
CA THR A 149 -8.37 -13.45 -1.09
C THR A 149 -7.40 -12.28 -1.01
N TYR A 150 -7.32 -11.43 -2.05
CA TYR A 150 -6.46 -10.25 -2.06
C TYR A 150 -6.91 -9.24 -1.02
N LEU A 151 -8.22 -8.95 -0.95
CA LEU A 151 -8.78 -8.02 0.02
C LEU A 151 -8.48 -8.46 1.45
N GLN A 152 -8.75 -9.72 1.80
CA GLN A 152 -8.46 -10.27 3.14
C GLN A 152 -6.97 -10.15 3.50
N ASN A 153 -6.09 -10.40 2.53
CA ASN A 153 -4.65 -10.22 2.73
C ASN A 153 -4.29 -8.74 2.96
N LEU A 154 -4.90 -7.82 2.22
CA LEU A 154 -4.67 -6.37 2.37
C LEU A 154 -5.20 -5.84 3.70
N GLU A 155 -6.39 -6.25 4.12
CA GLU A 155 -6.95 -5.92 5.44
C GLU A 155 -6.00 -6.37 6.56
N ARG A 156 -5.48 -7.60 6.45
CA ARG A 156 -4.53 -8.14 7.42
C ARG A 156 -3.21 -7.40 7.42
N ILE A 157 -2.66 -7.10 6.24
CA ILE A 157 -1.44 -6.30 6.10
C ILE A 157 -1.65 -4.91 6.69
N HIS A 158 -2.79 -4.29 6.43
CA HIS A 158 -3.13 -2.97 6.95
C HIS A 158 -3.15 -2.96 8.48
N GLU A 159 -3.89 -3.90 9.08
CA GLU A 159 -4.01 -4.04 10.53
C GLU A 159 -2.64 -4.11 11.22
N VAL A 160 -1.73 -4.96 10.74
CA VAL A 160 -0.39 -5.09 11.36
C VAL A 160 0.52 -3.90 11.09
N CYS A 161 0.38 -3.26 9.94
CA CYS A 161 1.21 -2.12 9.57
C CYS A 161 0.74 -0.82 10.23
N LEU A 162 -0.51 -0.75 10.71
CA LEU A 162 -1.10 0.48 11.23
C LEU A 162 -0.27 1.10 12.37
N VAL A 163 0.30 0.27 13.25
CA VAL A 163 1.19 0.73 14.32
C VAL A 163 2.41 1.48 13.76
N GLU A 164 2.97 1.00 12.66
CA GLU A 164 4.12 1.63 12.00
C GLU A 164 3.72 2.89 11.25
N PHE A 165 2.57 2.91 10.58
CA PHE A 165 2.05 4.13 9.95
C PHE A 165 1.74 5.23 10.97
N ARG A 166 1.25 4.87 12.15
CA ARG A 166 1.08 5.83 13.26
C ARG A 166 2.41 6.42 13.72
N LYS A 167 3.45 5.59 13.86
CA LYS A 167 4.82 6.08 14.17
C LYS A 167 5.36 6.99 13.07
N LEU A 168 5.15 6.62 11.81
CA LEU A 168 5.55 7.41 10.66
C LEU A 168 4.86 8.77 10.65
N PHE A 169 3.55 8.79 10.91
CA PHE A 169 2.76 10.02 10.98
C PHE A 169 3.22 10.96 12.11
N LEU A 170 3.39 10.44 13.33
CA LEU A 170 3.88 11.25 14.45
C LEU A 170 5.28 11.80 14.20
N ARG A 171 6.18 11.01 13.59
CA ARG A 171 7.50 11.50 13.17
C ARG A 171 7.39 12.60 12.13
N PHE A 172 6.52 12.42 11.14
CA PHE A 172 6.26 13.46 10.14
C PHE A 172 5.86 14.77 10.82
N LEU A 173 4.96 14.74 11.81
CA LEU A 173 4.60 15.94 12.58
C LEU A 173 5.81 16.54 13.32
N ASP A 174 6.62 15.69 13.95
CA ASP A 174 7.84 16.13 14.65
C ASP A 174 8.86 16.77 13.71
N GLU A 175 8.93 16.35 12.45
CA GLU A 175 9.87 16.88 11.46
C GLU A 175 9.48 18.28 10.96
N ILE A 176 8.21 18.67 11.09
CA ILE A 176 7.72 20.01 10.73
C ILE A 176 8.18 21.03 11.78
N LYS A 177 9.25 21.75 11.49
CA LYS A 177 9.86 22.75 12.40
C LYS A 177 9.30 24.16 12.25
N ILE A 178 8.41 24.39 11.31
CA ILE A 178 7.75 25.68 11.13
C ILE A 178 6.43 25.71 11.91
N ASP A 179 6.02 26.93 12.29
CA ASP A 179 4.69 27.18 12.83
C ASP A 179 3.68 27.09 11.69
N VAL A 180 2.69 26.22 11.87
CA VAL A 180 1.58 26.06 10.92
C VAL A 180 0.41 26.84 11.47
N GLU A 181 -0.09 27.80 10.70
CA GLU A 181 -1.01 28.82 11.22
C GLU A 181 -2.48 28.50 10.92
N SER A 182 -2.75 27.51 10.07
CA SER A 182 -4.11 27.16 9.63
C SER A 182 -4.30 25.67 9.37
N LYS A 183 -5.57 25.25 9.38
CA LYS A 183 -5.98 23.89 8.98
C LYS A 183 -5.68 23.62 7.50
N GLU A 184 -5.88 24.62 6.65
CA GLU A 184 -5.65 24.52 5.20
C GLU A 184 -4.17 24.27 4.89
N GLU A 185 -3.28 24.99 5.57
CA GLU A 185 -1.83 24.78 5.49
C GLU A 185 -1.44 23.39 6.00
N ALA A 186 -1.95 22.96 7.16
CA ALA A 186 -1.72 21.61 7.68
C ALA A 186 -2.18 20.53 6.67
N GLY A 187 -3.32 20.75 6.00
CA GLY A 187 -3.84 19.88 4.96
C GLY A 187 -2.93 19.76 3.73
N GLN A 188 -2.23 20.84 3.36
CA GLN A 188 -1.22 20.82 2.29
C GLN A 188 0.00 19.98 2.68
N TYR A 189 0.52 20.17 3.90
CA TYR A 189 1.61 19.33 4.42
C TYR A 189 1.23 17.85 4.45
N ILE A 190 0.03 17.52 4.93
CA ILE A 190 -0.47 16.13 4.91
C ILE A 190 -0.51 15.59 3.48
N GLN A 191 -0.94 16.39 2.50
CA GLN A 191 -1.05 15.92 1.11
C GLN A 191 0.30 15.73 0.43
N GLU A 192 1.20 16.70 0.55
CA GLU A 192 2.45 16.74 -0.22
C GLU A 192 3.57 15.96 0.48
N ASP A 193 3.72 16.15 1.80
CA ASP A 193 4.88 15.65 2.53
C ASP A 193 4.61 14.32 3.24
N PHE A 194 3.33 13.98 3.46
CA PHE A 194 2.95 12.69 4.05
C PHE A 194 2.33 11.74 3.03
N ILE A 195 1.19 12.10 2.42
CA ILE A 195 0.45 11.24 1.50
C ILE A 195 1.28 10.94 0.25
N GLN A 196 1.74 11.98 -0.44
CA GLN A 196 2.46 11.83 -1.71
C GLN A 196 3.85 11.21 -1.52
N GLU A 197 4.57 11.57 -0.46
CA GLU A 197 5.92 11.05 -0.19
C GLU A 197 5.90 9.56 0.19
N PHE A 198 4.93 9.14 1.02
CA PHE A 198 4.88 7.79 1.57
C PHE A 198 3.85 6.87 0.89
N GLY A 199 3.05 7.40 -0.03
CA GLY A 199 2.01 6.65 -0.74
C GLY A 199 0.89 6.17 0.19
N ILE A 200 0.34 7.10 0.98
CA ILE A 200 -0.70 6.78 1.97
C ILE A 200 -2.07 6.64 1.28
N ASN A 201 -2.83 5.61 1.66
CA ASN A 201 -4.16 5.30 1.14
C ASN A 201 -5.29 5.80 2.06
N SER A 202 -6.54 5.79 1.57
CA SER A 202 -7.71 6.29 2.30
C SER A 202 -7.95 5.53 3.60
N THR A 203 -7.77 4.20 3.60
CA THR A 203 -7.96 3.34 4.78
C THR A 203 -6.99 3.71 5.90
N THR A 204 -5.75 4.04 5.57
CA THR A 204 -4.75 4.53 6.52
C THR A 204 -5.09 5.92 7.03
N ILE A 205 -5.54 6.85 6.17
CA ILE A 205 -6.01 8.17 6.62
C ILE A 205 -7.17 8.04 7.62
N ARG A 206 -8.18 7.22 7.30
CA ARG A 206 -9.32 6.94 8.19
C ARG A 206 -8.91 6.32 9.52
N SER A 207 -7.84 5.53 9.53
CA SER A 207 -7.32 4.95 10.78
C SER A 207 -6.50 5.94 11.60
N LEU A 208 -5.71 6.80 10.94
CA LEU A 208 -4.93 7.83 11.59
C LEU A 208 -5.79 9.00 12.10
N SER A 209 -6.92 9.31 11.46
CA SER A 209 -7.86 10.35 11.94
C SER A 209 -8.52 10.03 13.28
N ARG A 210 -8.39 8.78 13.75
CA ARG A 210 -8.85 8.32 15.07
C ARG A 210 -7.82 8.53 16.18
N ILE A 211 -6.63 9.06 15.87
CA ILE A 211 -5.66 9.47 16.88
C ILE A 211 -6.29 10.63 17.68
N ASP A 212 -6.25 10.52 19.00
CA ASP A 212 -6.85 11.53 19.87
C ASP A 212 -6.07 12.86 19.77
N GLU A 213 -6.79 13.98 19.80
CA GLU A 213 -6.19 15.32 19.72
C GLU A 213 -5.10 15.53 20.80
N SER A 214 -5.25 14.91 21.99
CA SER A 214 -4.26 15.01 23.07
C SER A 214 -2.91 14.37 22.76
N GLU A 215 -2.83 13.55 21.70
CA GLU A 215 -1.58 12.97 21.22
C GLU A 215 -0.82 13.88 20.25
N TYR A 216 -1.45 14.97 19.80
CA TYR A 216 -0.81 15.98 18.96
C TYR A 216 -0.12 17.02 19.84
N PRO A 217 1.09 17.48 19.48
CA PRO A 217 1.66 18.68 20.06
C PRO A 217 0.70 19.87 19.93
N GLU A 218 0.73 20.79 20.91
CA GLU A 218 -0.18 21.95 20.93
C GLU A 218 -0.09 22.80 19.65
N ASP A 219 1.12 22.97 19.10
CA ASP A 219 1.39 23.68 17.85
C ASP A 219 0.99 22.89 16.59
N LYS A 220 0.54 21.65 16.74
CA LYS A 220 0.15 20.75 15.64
C LYS A 220 -1.34 20.38 15.65
N LYS A 221 -2.17 21.03 16.47
CA LYS A 221 -3.62 20.76 16.52
C LYS A 221 -4.35 20.96 15.19
N TYR A 222 -3.86 21.86 14.33
CA TYR A 222 -4.40 22.01 12.98
C TYR A 222 -4.28 20.74 12.12
N PHE A 223 -3.26 19.90 12.37
CA PHE A 223 -3.10 18.61 11.67
C PHE A 223 -4.17 17.60 12.08
N HIS A 224 -4.61 17.60 13.34
CA HIS A 224 -5.71 16.74 13.78
C HIS A 224 -6.99 17.09 13.01
N SER A 225 -7.39 18.37 13.01
CA SER A 225 -8.58 18.83 12.28
C SER A 225 -8.49 18.61 10.77
N ALA A 226 -7.32 18.85 10.17
CA ALA A 226 -7.12 18.61 8.74
C ALA A 226 -7.19 17.12 8.37
N LEU A 227 -6.71 16.23 9.25
CA LEU A 227 -6.78 14.79 9.04
C LEU A 227 -8.21 14.26 9.20
N GLN A 228 -8.99 14.81 10.13
CA GLN A 228 -10.41 14.48 10.28
C GLN A 228 -11.23 14.88 9.05
N GLU A 229 -11.12 16.13 8.60
CA GLU A 229 -11.80 16.61 7.39
C GLU A 229 -11.45 15.74 6.18
N ARG A 230 -10.18 15.38 6.03
CA ARG A 230 -9.77 14.50 4.92
C ARG A 230 -10.37 13.11 5.02
N ALA A 231 -10.49 12.55 6.22
CA ALA A 231 -11.13 11.24 6.39
C ALA A 231 -12.62 11.27 6.01
N GLU A 232 -13.32 12.39 6.21
CA GLU A 232 -14.73 12.58 5.83
C GLU A 232 -14.93 12.78 4.32
N THR A 233 -13.96 13.37 3.62
CA THR A 233 -14.04 13.59 2.16
C THR A 233 -13.76 12.35 1.32
N GLU A 234 -13.26 11.28 1.94
CA GLU A 234 -12.87 10.02 1.28
C GLU A 234 -13.91 8.88 1.53
N ASP A 235 -15.07 9.21 2.09
CA ASP A 235 -16.29 8.36 2.20
C ASP A 235 -17.29 8.67 1.06
#